data_AF-A0A960PRE8-F1
#
_entry.id   AF-A0A960PRE8-F1
#
_cell.length_a   1.000
_cell.length_b   1.000
_cell.length_c   1.000
_cell.angle_alpha   90.00
_cell.angle_beta   90.00
_cell.angle_gamma   90.00
#
_symmetry.space_group_name_H-M   'P 1'
#
loop_
_entity.id
_entity.type
_entity.pdbx_description
1 polymer ?
#
loop_
_entity_poly.entity_id
_entity_poly.type
_entity_poly.pdbx_seq_one_letter_code
_entity_poly.pdbx_strand_id
1 'polypeptide(L)'
;MIGEREGVALLDGIARALAQELPGARLIQAAVEDGASDSQLLNSHGIRVRFRHRLASLYLEAMAAGSTATRAGVYLAEREARKFSPLALARRLADRLTLQQKGQRRQRDRGDCLLAPPLMARLLSGLTPLLVGPESRHRVEELWPQGARLGGEALTLLDNGRFPGGALESPVDGEGVATRETVLVDGGSFRRPLLTWWQARDSDHRGSGCSRRASWRDLPAPGPTHLYLRPRPGVSVADLLAEIARGYYLLEAIGAARFDWQRNHFAVPVCGLEVRNGRA
;
A
#
# COMPACT_ATOMS: atom_id res chain seq x y z
N MET A 1 -19.44 -4.96 -14.10
CA MET A 1 -18.11 -5.20 -14.69
C MET A 1 -18.02 -4.41 -15.98
N ILE A 2 -16.81 -4.01 -16.39
CA ILE A 2 -16.56 -3.48 -17.72
C ILE A 2 -16.48 -4.63 -18.73
N GLY A 3 -16.93 -4.41 -19.96
CA GLY A 3 -16.72 -5.36 -21.06
C GLY A 3 -15.31 -5.27 -21.63
N GLU A 4 -14.92 -6.24 -22.46
CA GLU A 4 -13.60 -6.26 -23.11
C GLU A 4 -13.31 -4.96 -23.89
N ARG A 5 -14.27 -4.48 -24.70
CA ARG A 5 -14.14 -3.21 -25.44
C ARG A 5 -13.94 -2.01 -24.52
N GLU A 6 -14.65 -1.96 -23.40
CA GLU A 6 -14.47 -0.90 -22.39
C GLU A 6 -13.08 -0.98 -21.73
N GLY A 7 -12.60 -2.20 -21.46
CA GLY A 7 -11.25 -2.43 -20.91
C GLY A 7 -10.15 -1.99 -21.87
N VAL A 8 -10.24 -2.37 -23.14
CA VAL A 8 -9.30 -1.91 -24.18
C VAL A 8 -9.35 -0.39 -24.31
N ALA A 9 -10.55 0.21 -24.36
CA ALA A 9 -10.70 1.66 -24.44
C ALA A 9 -10.08 2.41 -23.24
N LEU A 10 -10.18 1.84 -22.03
CA LEU A 10 -9.53 2.36 -20.83
C LEU A 10 -8.01 2.36 -20.97
N LEU A 11 -7.41 1.22 -21.36
CA LEU A 11 -5.97 1.07 -21.52
C LEU A 11 -5.42 1.97 -22.64
N ASP A 12 -6.11 2.02 -23.77
CA ASP A 12 -5.78 2.93 -24.89
C ASP A 12 -5.89 4.40 -24.47
N GLY A 13 -6.89 4.73 -23.66
CA GLY A 13 -7.05 6.06 -23.09
C GLY A 13 -5.85 6.46 -22.23
N ILE A 14 -5.34 5.55 -21.39
CA ILE A 14 -4.14 5.77 -20.58
C ILE A 14 -2.92 5.94 -21.49
N ALA A 15 -2.75 5.08 -22.50
CA ALA A 15 -1.61 5.16 -23.43
C ALA A 15 -1.58 6.48 -24.19
N ARG A 16 -2.72 6.93 -24.73
CA ARG A 16 -2.84 8.22 -25.42
C ARG A 16 -2.55 9.40 -24.49
N ALA A 17 -3.13 9.40 -23.29
CA ALA A 17 -2.88 10.44 -22.32
C ALA A 17 -1.40 10.47 -21.89
N LEU A 18 -0.74 9.32 -21.72
CA LEU A 18 0.69 9.27 -21.41
C LEU A 18 1.54 9.88 -22.53
N ALA A 19 1.25 9.55 -23.79
CA ALA A 19 1.97 10.11 -24.94
C ALA A 19 1.80 11.64 -25.06
N GLN A 20 0.67 12.18 -24.58
CA GLN A 20 0.42 13.63 -24.50
C GLN A 20 1.18 14.28 -23.34
N GLU A 21 1.16 13.68 -22.16
CA GLU A 21 1.83 14.21 -20.95
C GLU A 21 3.37 14.10 -21.03
N LEU A 22 3.90 13.06 -21.70
CA LEU A 22 5.32 12.87 -21.91
C LEU A 22 5.59 12.31 -23.33
N PRO A 23 5.84 13.19 -24.32
CA PRO A 23 6.08 12.77 -25.70
C PRO A 23 7.19 11.72 -25.83
N GLY A 24 6.87 10.62 -26.54
CA GLY A 24 7.77 9.49 -26.76
C GLY A 24 7.80 8.45 -25.63
N ALA A 25 7.16 8.70 -24.48
CA ALA A 25 6.90 7.65 -23.51
C ALA A 25 5.80 6.70 -24.00
N ARG A 26 5.87 5.44 -23.60
CA ARG A 26 4.89 4.42 -23.99
C ARG A 26 4.63 3.41 -22.89
N LEU A 27 3.43 2.85 -22.87
CA LEU A 27 3.14 1.65 -22.09
C LEU A 27 3.85 0.45 -22.74
N ILE A 28 4.56 -0.32 -21.93
CA ILE A 28 5.19 -1.59 -22.33
C ILE A 28 4.46 -2.80 -21.74
N GLN A 29 3.66 -2.59 -20.69
CA GLN A 29 2.70 -3.56 -20.18
C GLN A 29 1.47 -2.82 -19.67
N ALA A 30 0.29 -3.35 -19.98
CA ALA A 30 -0.98 -2.81 -19.53
C ALA A 30 -1.99 -3.95 -19.39
N ALA A 31 -2.53 -4.12 -18.19
CA ALA A 31 -3.54 -5.12 -17.90
C ALA A 31 -4.57 -4.54 -16.94
N VAL A 32 -5.84 -4.75 -17.27
CA VAL A 32 -6.97 -4.50 -16.37
C VAL A 32 -7.72 -5.81 -16.18
N GLU A 33 -7.98 -6.16 -14.94
CA GLU A 33 -8.88 -7.25 -14.58
C GLU A 33 -10.07 -6.64 -13.85
N ASP A 34 -11.30 -7.01 -14.19
CA ASP A 34 -12.51 -6.60 -13.47
C ASP A 34 -13.39 -7.83 -13.28
N GLY A 35 -13.53 -8.26 -12.04
CA GLY A 35 -14.19 -9.50 -11.68
C GLY A 35 -15.17 -9.30 -10.53
N ALA A 36 -16.14 -10.21 -10.47
CA ALA A 36 -17.06 -10.34 -9.35
C ALA A 36 -17.12 -11.80 -8.91
N SER A 37 -17.39 -12.03 -7.63
CA SER A 37 -17.57 -13.35 -7.05
C SER A 37 -18.75 -13.38 -6.08
N ASP A 38 -19.38 -14.54 -5.96
CA ASP A 38 -20.36 -14.87 -4.93
C ASP A 38 -19.75 -16.00 -4.09
N SER A 39 -19.58 -15.75 -2.79
CA SER A 39 -18.86 -16.60 -1.87
C SER A 39 -19.80 -17.09 -0.78
N GLN A 40 -19.69 -18.37 -0.44
CA GLN A 40 -20.36 -18.98 0.71
C GLN A 40 -19.32 -19.68 1.57
N LEU A 41 -19.34 -19.39 2.88
CA LEU A 41 -18.46 -20.02 3.86
C LEU A 41 -19.31 -20.67 4.95
N LEU A 42 -19.09 -21.98 5.13
CA LEU A 42 -19.77 -22.80 6.11
C LEU A 42 -18.74 -23.59 6.93
N ASN A 43 -18.97 -23.75 8.23
CA ASN A 43 -18.17 -24.66 9.06
C ASN A 43 -19.01 -25.40 10.11
N SER A 44 -18.40 -26.39 10.76
CA SER A 44 -19.03 -27.21 11.80
C SER A 44 -19.33 -26.46 13.10
N HIS A 45 -18.82 -25.24 13.26
CA HIS A 45 -19.04 -24.38 14.44
C HIS A 45 -20.19 -23.39 14.23
N GLY A 46 -20.99 -23.57 13.17
CA GLY A 46 -22.19 -22.77 12.91
C GLY A 46 -21.97 -21.50 12.09
N ILE A 47 -20.75 -21.23 11.60
CA ILE A 47 -20.55 -20.15 10.64
C ILE A 47 -21.30 -20.50 9.35
N ARG A 48 -22.15 -19.59 8.89
CA ARG A 48 -22.85 -19.64 7.60
C ARG A 48 -22.96 -18.22 7.06
N VAL A 49 -22.08 -17.85 6.14
CA VAL A 49 -22.02 -16.49 5.59
C VAL A 49 -22.01 -16.54 4.08
N ARG A 50 -22.79 -15.66 3.47
CA ARG A 50 -22.79 -15.41 2.02
C ARG A 50 -22.50 -13.95 1.75
N PHE A 51 -21.63 -13.69 0.79
CA PHE A 51 -21.25 -12.32 0.42
C PHE A 51 -20.82 -12.26 -1.04
N ARG A 52 -20.88 -11.07 -1.62
CA ARG A 52 -20.41 -10.80 -2.97
C ARG A 52 -19.23 -9.85 -2.93
N HIS A 53 -18.23 -10.14 -3.75
CA HIS A 53 -17.10 -9.26 -3.98
C HIS A 53 -17.09 -8.74 -5.39
N ARG A 54 -16.57 -7.53 -5.54
CA ARG A 54 -16.15 -7.01 -6.83
C ARG A 54 -14.78 -6.38 -6.67
N LEU A 55 -13.89 -6.72 -7.57
CA LEU A 55 -12.51 -6.26 -7.56
C LEU A 55 -12.11 -5.97 -9.00
N ALA A 56 -11.55 -4.79 -9.20
CA ALA A 56 -10.83 -4.43 -10.39
C ALA A 56 -9.38 -4.18 -10.04
N SER A 57 -8.45 -4.79 -10.76
CA SER A 57 -7.02 -4.58 -10.64
C SER A 57 -6.50 -3.93 -11.93
N LEU A 58 -5.48 -3.07 -11.77
CA LEU A 58 -4.81 -2.43 -12.89
C LEU A 58 -3.30 -2.54 -12.68
N TYR A 59 -2.62 -3.09 -13.68
CA TYR A 59 -1.17 -3.14 -13.76
C TYR A 59 -0.70 -2.40 -15.01
N LEU A 60 0.13 -1.38 -14.81
CA LEU A 60 0.75 -0.60 -15.88
C LEU A 60 2.27 -0.59 -15.68
N GLU A 61 3.00 -0.76 -16.77
CA GLU A 61 4.44 -0.46 -16.84
C GLU A 61 4.69 0.43 -18.05
N ALA A 62 5.35 1.56 -17.82
CA ALA A 62 5.69 2.54 -18.84
C ALA A 62 7.20 2.67 -18.96
N MET A 63 7.64 3.07 -20.14
CA MET A 63 9.02 3.34 -20.47
C MET A 63 9.15 4.74 -21.07
N ALA A 64 10.19 5.45 -20.67
CA ALA A 64 10.43 6.81 -21.16
C ALA A 64 11.02 6.82 -22.58
N ALA A 65 10.91 7.96 -23.25
CA ALA A 65 11.49 8.16 -24.58
C ALA A 65 13.02 8.02 -24.54
N GLY A 66 13.60 7.30 -25.52
CA GLY A 66 15.05 7.22 -25.71
C GLY A 66 15.83 6.48 -24.62
N SER A 67 15.17 5.84 -23.65
CA SER A 67 15.81 5.06 -22.59
C SER A 67 15.09 3.74 -22.39
N THR A 68 15.81 2.62 -22.48
CA THR A 68 15.29 1.30 -22.12
C THR A 68 15.38 1.00 -20.63
N ALA A 69 16.20 1.77 -19.91
CA ALA A 69 16.48 1.60 -18.49
C ALA A 69 15.48 2.33 -17.59
N THR A 70 14.87 3.42 -18.06
CA THR A 70 13.96 4.24 -17.25
C THR A 70 12.53 3.74 -17.37
N ARG A 71 12.01 3.17 -16.29
CA ARG A 71 10.69 2.55 -16.24
C ARG A 71 9.92 2.97 -15.00
N ALA A 72 8.61 3.06 -15.14
CA ALA A 72 7.70 3.36 -14.04
C ALA A 72 6.52 2.41 -14.07
N GLY A 73 6.22 1.80 -12.93
CA GLY A 73 5.07 0.92 -12.75
C GLY A 73 3.98 1.56 -11.91
N VAL A 74 2.72 1.24 -12.20
CA VAL A 74 1.56 1.54 -11.35
C VAL A 74 0.76 0.26 -11.17
N TYR A 75 0.53 -0.11 -9.91
CA TYR A 75 -0.38 -1.18 -9.52
C TYR A 75 -1.45 -0.62 -8.60
N LEU A 76 -2.71 -0.83 -8.95
CA LEU A 76 -3.87 -0.35 -8.20
C LEU A 76 -4.96 -1.41 -8.15
N ALA A 77 -5.75 -1.36 -7.09
CA ALA A 77 -6.94 -2.17 -6.92
C ALA A 77 -8.09 -1.28 -6.45
N GLU A 78 -9.25 -1.45 -7.07
CA GLU A 78 -10.49 -0.73 -6.78
C GLU A 78 -11.66 -1.70 -6.78
N ARG A 79 -12.82 -1.32 -6.24
CA ARG A 79 -14.03 -2.17 -6.37
C ARG A 79 -14.58 -2.19 -7.79
N GLU A 80 -14.28 -1.16 -8.58
CA GLU A 80 -14.81 -0.98 -9.93
C GLU A 80 -13.77 -0.36 -10.85
N ALA A 81 -13.58 -0.94 -12.04
CA ALA A 81 -12.59 -0.46 -13.00
C ALA A 81 -12.87 0.98 -13.48
N ARG A 82 -14.12 1.44 -13.41
CA ARG A 82 -14.51 2.81 -13.80
C ARG A 82 -13.94 3.90 -12.89
N LYS A 83 -13.38 3.53 -11.72
CA LYS A 83 -12.66 4.47 -10.86
C LYS A 83 -11.25 4.78 -11.38
N PHE A 84 -10.72 4.00 -12.32
CA PHE A 84 -9.43 4.28 -12.93
C PHE A 84 -9.56 5.47 -13.89
N SER A 85 -8.88 6.57 -13.57
CA SER A 85 -8.84 7.77 -14.41
C SER A 85 -7.65 7.73 -15.36
N PRO A 86 -7.88 7.68 -16.69
CA PRO A 86 -6.79 7.63 -17.67
C PRO A 86 -5.76 8.75 -17.51
N LEU A 87 -6.24 9.99 -17.36
CA LEU A 87 -5.40 11.16 -17.25
C LEU A 87 -4.59 11.17 -15.95
N ALA A 88 -5.20 10.80 -14.81
CA ALA A 88 -4.49 10.78 -13.54
C ALA A 88 -3.39 9.70 -13.52
N LEU A 89 -3.64 8.55 -14.14
CA LEU A 89 -2.67 7.46 -14.28
C LEU A 89 -1.54 7.83 -15.23
N ALA A 90 -1.86 8.45 -16.36
CA ALA A 90 -0.88 8.96 -17.32
C ALA A 90 0.06 9.99 -16.68
N ARG A 91 -0.48 10.99 -15.98
CA ARG A 91 0.31 11.99 -15.24
C ARG A 91 1.22 11.35 -14.21
N ARG A 92 0.68 10.43 -13.41
CA ARG A 92 1.46 9.70 -12.41
C ARG A 92 2.63 8.93 -13.03
N LEU A 93 2.45 8.31 -14.19
CA LEU A 93 3.52 7.62 -14.91
C LEU A 93 4.52 8.63 -15.51
N ALA A 94 4.05 9.70 -16.14
CA ALA A 94 4.87 10.75 -16.73
C ALA A 94 5.78 11.43 -15.68
N ASP A 95 5.23 11.75 -14.51
CA ASP A 95 5.97 12.34 -13.38
C ASP A 95 7.10 11.41 -12.94
N ARG A 96 6.79 10.12 -12.72
CA ARG A 96 7.77 9.11 -12.28
C ARG A 96 8.89 8.92 -13.29
N LEU A 97 8.55 8.78 -14.57
CA LEU A 97 9.53 8.66 -15.65
C LEU A 97 10.42 9.90 -15.73
N THR A 98 9.83 11.10 -15.65
CA THR A 98 10.57 12.36 -15.72
C THR A 98 11.54 12.53 -14.55
N LEU A 99 11.08 12.22 -13.32
CA LEU A 99 11.91 12.31 -12.12
C LEU A 99 13.10 11.35 -12.16
N GLN A 100 12.91 10.14 -12.68
CA GLN A 100 13.99 9.17 -12.82
C GLN A 100 14.97 9.56 -13.94
N GLN A 101 14.48 10.06 -15.09
CA GLN A 101 15.36 10.49 -16.20
C GLN A 101 16.23 11.70 -15.83
N LYS A 102 15.65 12.68 -15.13
CA LYS A 102 16.35 13.92 -14.74
C LYS A 102 17.08 13.80 -13.40
N GLY A 103 16.89 12.69 -12.69
CA GLY A 103 17.42 12.47 -11.35
C GLY A 103 18.95 12.44 -11.34
N GLN A 104 19.54 13.07 -10.32
CA GLN A 104 20.98 13.06 -10.09
C GLN A 104 21.29 12.46 -8.72
N ARG A 105 22.51 11.94 -8.54
CA ARG A 105 22.98 11.51 -7.23
C ARG A 105 22.96 12.68 -6.27
N ARG A 106 22.46 12.45 -5.06
CA ARG A 106 22.38 13.46 -4.01
C ARG A 106 23.77 13.75 -3.44
N GLN A 107 24.02 15.02 -3.13
CA GLN A 107 25.24 15.45 -2.45
C GLN A 107 25.17 15.22 -0.92
N ARG A 108 23.96 15.23 -0.35
CA ARG A 108 23.75 15.15 1.11
C ARG A 108 23.07 13.84 1.50
N ASP A 109 23.57 13.21 2.54
CA ASP A 109 23.16 11.89 3.04
C ASP A 109 22.16 11.94 4.20
N ARG A 110 21.83 13.13 4.73
CA ARG A 110 20.92 13.33 5.87
C ARG A 110 20.05 14.58 5.75
N GLY A 111 18.84 14.54 6.30
CA GLY A 111 17.91 15.68 6.38
C GLY A 111 16.47 15.23 6.63
N ASP A 112 15.57 16.20 6.84
CA ASP A 112 14.15 15.93 7.02
C ASP A 112 13.55 15.37 5.73
N CYS A 113 12.66 14.40 5.86
CA CYS A 113 12.08 13.70 4.72
C CYS A 113 10.56 13.69 4.84
N LEU A 114 9.89 14.25 3.83
CA LEU A 114 8.47 14.00 3.60
C LEU A 114 8.34 12.75 2.73
N LEU A 115 7.55 11.78 3.17
CA LEU A 115 7.29 10.55 2.41
C LEU A 115 5.93 10.63 1.73
N ALA A 116 5.90 10.47 0.41
CA ALA A 116 4.65 10.37 -0.32
C ALA A 116 3.92 9.05 0.01
N PRO A 117 2.57 9.03 -0.07
CA PRO A 117 1.78 7.85 0.26
C PRO A 117 2.23 6.54 -0.42
N PRO A 118 2.60 6.52 -1.72
CA PRO A 118 3.06 5.28 -2.37
C PRO A 118 4.35 4.71 -1.77
N LEU A 119 5.29 5.57 -1.37
CA LEU A 119 6.52 5.15 -0.70
C LEU A 119 6.23 4.62 0.69
N MET A 120 5.40 5.31 1.46
CA MET A 120 5.02 4.86 2.80
C MET A 120 4.28 3.52 2.77
N ALA A 121 3.36 3.33 1.81
CA ALA A 121 2.68 2.04 1.62
C ALA A 121 3.67 0.90 1.35
N ARG A 122 4.73 1.16 0.58
CA ARG A 122 5.79 0.18 0.32
C ARG A 122 6.61 -0.14 1.57
N LEU A 123 6.90 0.86 2.40
CA LEU A 123 7.57 0.66 3.69
C LEU A 123 6.69 -0.18 4.63
N LEU A 124 5.42 0.18 4.78
CA LEU A 124 4.46 -0.57 5.61
C LEU A 124 4.34 -2.03 5.15
N SER A 125 4.30 -2.28 3.84
CA SER A 125 4.30 -3.64 3.31
C SER A 125 5.52 -4.43 3.76
N GLY A 126 6.71 -3.82 3.82
CA GLY A 126 7.92 -4.45 4.32
C GLY A 126 7.93 -4.69 5.82
N LEU A 127 7.18 -3.89 6.60
CA LEU A 127 7.02 -4.02 8.05
C LEU A 127 5.95 -5.04 8.46
N THR A 128 5.15 -5.57 7.52
CA THR A 128 4.12 -6.58 7.79
C THR A 128 4.57 -7.75 8.68
N PRO A 129 5.81 -8.30 8.57
CA PRO A 129 6.28 -9.38 9.44
C PRO A 129 6.35 -9.01 10.94
N LEU A 130 6.34 -7.73 11.29
CA LEU A 130 6.28 -7.24 12.68
C LEU A 130 4.84 -7.03 13.18
N LEU A 131 3.86 -7.10 12.28
CA LEU A 131 2.47 -6.70 12.54
C LEU A 131 1.49 -7.88 12.50
N VAL A 132 1.92 -9.03 11.98
CA VAL A 132 1.06 -10.18 11.71
C VAL A 132 1.60 -11.43 12.39
N GLY A 133 0.75 -12.10 13.15
CA GLY A 133 1.04 -13.36 13.82
C GLY A 133 1.47 -13.22 15.29
N PRO A 134 1.50 -14.35 16.02
CA PRO A 134 1.68 -14.37 17.48
C PRO A 134 3.05 -13.84 17.93
N GLU A 135 4.11 -14.07 17.13
CA GLU A 135 5.48 -13.63 17.42
C GLU A 135 5.71 -12.12 17.27
N SER A 136 4.72 -11.37 16.78
CA SER A 136 4.88 -9.95 16.47
C SER A 136 5.28 -9.12 17.69
N ARG A 137 4.66 -9.38 18.85
CA ARG A 137 4.98 -8.65 20.10
C ARG A 137 6.45 -8.87 20.48
N HIS A 138 6.89 -10.12 20.49
CA HIS A 138 8.29 -10.47 20.78
C HIS A 138 9.25 -9.76 19.82
N ARG A 139 9.00 -9.83 18.50
CA ARG A 139 9.84 -9.16 17.49
C ARG A 139 9.90 -7.65 17.68
N VAL A 140 8.77 -7.02 18.04
CA VAL A 140 8.74 -5.59 18.33
C VAL A 140 9.54 -5.26 19.59
N GLU A 141 9.42 -6.06 20.64
CA GLU A 141 10.16 -5.87 21.90
C GLU A 141 11.67 -6.09 21.73
N GLU A 142 12.09 -7.05 20.90
CA GLU A 142 13.49 -7.25 20.52
C GLU A 142 14.09 -6.04 19.78
N LEU A 143 13.32 -5.44 18.87
CA LEU A 143 13.76 -4.28 18.08
C LEU A 143 13.65 -2.95 18.86
N TRP A 144 12.70 -2.85 19.81
CA TRP A 144 12.42 -1.67 20.63
C TRP A 144 12.37 -2.03 22.13
N PRO A 145 13.53 -2.31 22.75
CA PRO A 145 13.60 -2.76 24.16
C PRO A 145 13.11 -1.71 25.17
N GLN A 146 12.97 -0.45 24.77
CA GLN A 146 12.50 0.65 25.63
C GLN A 146 10.99 0.90 25.52
N GLY A 147 10.19 -0.16 25.53
CA GLY A 147 8.73 -0.06 25.68
C GLY A 147 7.92 -0.09 24.38
N ALA A 148 8.39 -0.81 23.35
CA ALA A 148 7.62 -1.10 22.13
C ALA A 148 7.02 0.15 21.43
N ARG A 149 7.70 1.30 21.58
CA ARG A 149 7.33 2.55 20.94
C ARG A 149 7.96 2.61 19.55
N LEU A 150 7.14 2.35 18.54
CA LEU A 150 7.53 2.28 17.12
C LEU A 150 7.70 3.66 16.47
N GLY A 151 7.20 4.74 17.08
CA GLY A 151 7.34 6.08 16.52
C GLY A 151 6.80 7.19 17.41
N GLY A 152 6.68 8.39 16.83
CA GLY A 152 6.13 9.57 17.51
C GLY A 152 4.61 9.50 17.73
N GLU A 153 4.07 10.44 18.51
CA GLU A 153 2.67 10.46 18.96
C GLU A 153 1.66 10.60 17.81
N ALA A 154 2.08 11.17 16.67
CA ALA A 154 1.24 11.26 15.48
C ALA A 154 1.04 9.90 14.77
N LEU A 155 1.80 8.86 15.13
CA LEU A 155 1.76 7.56 14.45
C LEU A 155 0.61 6.71 14.98
N THR A 156 -0.47 6.61 14.21
CA THR A 156 -1.50 5.59 14.39
C THR A 156 -1.60 4.73 13.14
N LEU A 157 -1.39 3.42 13.29
CA LEU A 157 -1.45 2.42 12.21
C LEU A 157 -2.65 1.50 12.42
N LEU A 158 -3.45 1.34 11.37
CA LEU A 158 -4.68 0.55 11.39
C LEU A 158 -4.71 -0.46 10.25
N ASP A 159 -5.36 -1.59 10.49
CA ASP A 159 -5.88 -2.46 9.45
C ASP A 159 -7.41 -2.47 9.51
N ASN A 160 -8.11 -2.33 8.38
CA ASN A 160 -9.57 -2.29 8.40
C ASN A 160 -10.21 -3.10 7.26
N GLY A 161 -10.60 -4.34 7.54
CA GLY A 161 -11.30 -5.19 6.57
C GLY A 161 -12.74 -4.75 6.25
N ARG A 162 -13.26 -3.75 6.98
CA ARG A 162 -14.53 -3.06 6.74
C ARG A 162 -14.34 -1.66 6.17
N PHE A 163 -13.18 -1.36 5.59
CA PHE A 163 -12.90 -0.04 5.01
C PHE A 163 -13.90 0.29 3.89
N PRO A 164 -14.80 1.29 4.07
CA PRO A 164 -15.90 1.53 3.15
C PRO A 164 -15.42 1.84 1.74
N GLY A 165 -15.93 1.09 0.76
CA GLY A 165 -15.57 1.27 -0.65
C GLY A 165 -14.17 0.75 -1.00
N GLY A 166 -13.46 0.13 -0.04
CA GLY A 166 -12.15 -0.44 -0.22
C GLY A 166 -12.15 -1.69 -1.11
N ALA A 167 -11.04 -1.88 -1.83
CA ALA A 167 -10.88 -3.02 -2.74
C ALA A 167 -11.05 -4.40 -2.07
N LEU A 168 -10.61 -4.53 -0.82
CA LEU A 168 -10.70 -5.76 -0.03
C LEU A 168 -11.83 -5.75 1.02
N GLU A 169 -12.77 -4.80 0.92
CA GLU A 169 -13.85 -4.66 1.91
C GLU A 169 -14.73 -5.89 1.90
N SER A 170 -14.81 -6.59 3.03
CA SER A 170 -15.52 -7.86 3.17
C SER A 170 -16.24 -7.91 4.51
N PRO A 171 -17.43 -8.51 4.65
CA PRO A 171 -18.10 -8.62 5.95
C PRO A 171 -17.42 -9.61 6.90
N VAL A 172 -16.74 -10.61 6.34
CA VAL A 172 -15.97 -11.63 7.05
C VAL A 172 -14.65 -11.89 6.31
N ASP A 173 -13.68 -12.42 7.03
CA ASP A 173 -12.42 -12.86 6.47
C ASP A 173 -12.55 -14.25 5.80
N GLY A 174 -11.45 -14.79 5.30
CA GLY A 174 -11.34 -16.07 4.60
C GLY A 174 -11.67 -17.30 5.44
N GLU A 175 -12.09 -17.12 6.69
CA GLU A 175 -12.44 -18.15 7.66
C GLU A 175 -13.81 -17.92 8.31
N GLY A 176 -14.47 -16.81 7.93
CA GLY A 176 -15.77 -16.43 8.44
C GLY A 176 -15.73 -15.57 9.70
N VAL A 177 -14.56 -15.13 10.14
CA VAL A 177 -14.45 -14.19 11.28
C VAL A 177 -14.86 -12.81 10.79
N ALA A 178 -15.75 -12.13 11.51
CA ALA A 178 -16.16 -10.77 11.18
C ALA A 178 -14.93 -9.84 11.11
N THR A 179 -14.76 -9.20 9.97
CA THR A 179 -13.72 -8.17 9.77
C THR A 179 -14.08 -6.92 10.58
N ARG A 180 -13.06 -6.15 10.94
CA ARG A 180 -13.19 -4.92 11.72
C ARG A 180 -11.98 -4.03 11.51
N GLU A 181 -12.10 -2.79 11.97
CA GLU A 181 -10.93 -1.97 12.20
C GLU A 181 -10.15 -2.51 13.41
N THR A 182 -8.84 -2.68 13.22
CA THR A 182 -7.88 -3.08 14.25
C THR A 182 -6.79 -2.02 14.34
N VAL A 183 -6.66 -1.42 15.52
CA VAL A 183 -5.58 -0.48 15.83
C VAL A 183 -4.34 -1.25 16.22
N LEU A 184 -3.30 -1.21 15.38
CA LEU A 184 -2.03 -1.93 15.56
C LEU A 184 -1.04 -1.09 16.36
N VAL A 185 -1.00 0.20 16.04
CA VAL A 185 -0.15 1.20 16.69
C VAL A 185 -1.01 2.41 16.98
N ASP A 186 -0.87 2.99 18.16
CA ASP A 186 -1.61 4.17 18.59
C ASP A 186 -0.72 5.06 19.44
N GLY A 187 -0.61 6.34 19.06
CA GLY A 187 0.33 7.27 19.68
C GLY A 187 1.80 6.86 19.53
N GLY A 188 2.13 6.07 18.51
CA GLY A 188 3.44 5.47 18.32
C GLY A 188 3.73 4.23 19.18
N SER A 189 2.82 3.82 20.06
CA SER A 189 2.97 2.59 20.87
C SER A 189 2.33 1.40 20.17
N PHE A 190 3.07 0.28 20.09
CA PHE A 190 2.50 -0.99 19.62
C PHE A 190 1.40 -1.46 20.57
N ARG A 191 0.21 -1.76 20.03
CA ARG A 191 -0.96 -2.18 20.80
C ARG A 191 -1.19 -3.67 20.72
N ARG A 192 -1.23 -4.19 19.50
CA ARG A 192 -1.51 -5.60 19.20
C ARG A 192 -1.11 -5.94 17.78
N PRO A 193 -0.85 -7.22 17.47
CA PRO A 193 -0.75 -7.69 16.11
C PRO A 193 -2.12 -8.02 15.48
N LEU A 194 -2.08 -8.29 14.17
CA LEU A 194 -3.10 -9.04 13.45
C LEU A 194 -2.95 -10.53 13.76
N LEU A 195 -3.98 -11.12 14.33
CA LEU A 195 -4.02 -12.54 14.68
C LEU A 195 -5.21 -13.21 14.01
N THR A 196 -5.02 -14.42 13.52
CA THR A 196 -6.16 -15.28 13.16
C THR A 196 -6.89 -15.76 14.41
N TRP A 197 -8.04 -16.42 14.24
CA TRP A 197 -8.82 -16.86 15.38
C TRP A 197 -8.14 -17.97 16.21
N TRP A 198 -7.33 -18.86 15.61
CA TRP A 198 -6.56 -19.88 16.37
C TRP A 198 -5.31 -19.29 17.01
N GLN A 199 -4.62 -18.37 16.34
CA GLN A 199 -3.46 -17.68 16.92
C GLN A 199 -3.87 -16.84 18.14
N ALA A 200 -5.11 -16.37 18.16
CA ALA A 200 -5.66 -15.59 19.24
C ALA A 200 -6.05 -16.43 20.49
N ARG A 201 -6.14 -17.76 20.39
CA ARG A 201 -6.63 -18.64 21.48
C ARG A 201 -5.82 -18.52 22.76
N ASP A 202 -4.51 -18.45 22.62
CA ASP A 202 -3.56 -18.38 23.74
C ASP A 202 -3.06 -16.94 23.97
N SER A 203 -3.85 -15.95 23.56
CA SER A 203 -3.53 -14.52 23.67
C SER A 203 -4.64 -13.74 24.38
N ASP A 204 -4.30 -12.57 24.91
CA ASP A 204 -5.29 -11.63 25.47
C ASP A 204 -6.15 -10.93 24.41
N HIS A 205 -6.05 -11.35 23.14
CA HIS A 205 -6.70 -10.71 22.00
C HIS A 205 -7.69 -11.64 21.33
N ARG A 206 -8.72 -11.05 20.70
CA ARG A 206 -9.60 -11.76 19.76
C ARG A 206 -9.02 -11.69 18.36
N GLY A 207 -9.18 -12.74 17.56
CA GLY A 207 -8.72 -12.77 16.16
C GLY A 207 -9.20 -11.56 15.36
N SER A 208 -8.34 -10.93 14.57
CA SER A 208 -8.58 -9.61 13.96
C SER A 208 -9.53 -9.62 12.75
N GLY A 209 -9.93 -10.80 12.26
CA GLY A 209 -10.63 -10.91 10.97
C GLY A 209 -9.70 -10.60 9.80
N CYS A 210 -8.48 -11.14 9.84
CA CYS A 210 -7.37 -10.81 8.93
C CYS A 210 -6.90 -12.03 8.12
N SER A 211 -7.65 -13.13 8.11
CA SER A 211 -7.29 -14.28 7.29
C SER A 211 -7.75 -14.06 5.87
N ARG A 212 -6.84 -14.07 4.91
CA ARG A 212 -7.14 -13.89 3.49
C ARG A 212 -7.23 -15.23 2.79
N ARG A 213 -8.15 -15.31 1.83
CA ARG A 213 -8.30 -16.45 0.93
C ARG A 213 -8.53 -15.92 -0.47
N ALA A 214 -7.60 -16.16 -1.40
CA ALA A 214 -7.67 -15.63 -2.76
C ALA A 214 -8.71 -16.38 -3.62
N SER A 215 -8.81 -17.70 -3.45
CA SER A 215 -9.78 -18.56 -4.11
C SER A 215 -10.27 -19.67 -3.17
N TRP A 216 -11.36 -20.34 -3.55
CA TRP A 216 -11.86 -21.51 -2.83
C TRP A 216 -10.85 -22.66 -2.73
N ARG A 217 -9.87 -22.70 -3.65
CA ARG A 217 -8.79 -23.69 -3.69
C ARG A 217 -7.64 -23.38 -2.72
N ASP A 218 -7.56 -22.14 -2.23
CA ASP A 218 -6.46 -21.69 -1.40
C ASP A 218 -6.76 -21.89 0.08
N LEU A 219 -5.73 -22.23 0.85
CA LEU A 219 -5.79 -22.19 2.30
C LEU A 219 -5.82 -20.74 2.79
N PRO A 220 -6.56 -20.45 3.89
CA PRO A 220 -6.53 -19.13 4.49
C PRO A 220 -5.13 -18.82 5.03
N ALA A 221 -4.66 -17.60 4.79
CA ALA A 221 -3.37 -17.11 5.27
C ALA A 221 -3.55 -15.74 5.97
N PRO A 222 -2.95 -15.53 7.16
CA PRO A 222 -3.04 -14.23 7.83
C PRO A 222 -2.37 -13.13 7.02
N GLY A 223 -2.98 -11.96 6.97
CA GLY A 223 -2.38 -10.78 6.38
C GLY A 223 -3.26 -9.55 6.50
N PRO A 224 -2.70 -8.36 6.30
CA PRO A 224 -3.48 -7.14 6.29
C PRO A 224 -4.48 -7.11 5.13
N THR A 225 -5.55 -6.36 5.35
CA THR A 225 -6.58 -6.00 4.37
C THR A 225 -6.31 -4.59 3.86
N HIS A 226 -6.67 -3.57 4.63
CA HIS A 226 -6.38 -2.16 4.37
C HIS A 226 -5.49 -1.63 5.48
N LEU A 227 -4.18 -1.78 5.33
CA LEU A 227 -3.18 -1.27 6.26
C LEU A 227 -2.84 0.19 5.92
N TYR A 228 -3.12 1.13 6.82
CA TYR A 228 -2.92 2.56 6.57
C TYR A 228 -2.61 3.34 7.85
N LEU A 229 -1.96 4.49 7.65
CA LEU A 229 -1.79 5.48 8.71
C LEU A 229 -3.04 6.35 8.80
N ARG A 230 -3.51 6.62 10.03
CA ARG A 230 -4.61 7.56 10.25
C ARG A 230 -4.23 8.93 9.68
N PRO A 231 -5.00 9.48 8.72
CA PRO A 231 -4.71 10.81 8.20
C PRO A 231 -4.99 11.85 9.29
N ARG A 232 -4.20 12.94 9.29
CA ARG A 232 -4.53 14.16 10.04
C ARG A 232 -5.43 15.03 9.15
N PRO A 233 -6.71 15.24 9.49
CA PRO A 233 -7.60 16.07 8.68
C PRO A 233 -7.06 17.51 8.59
N GLY A 234 -7.25 18.14 7.43
CA GLY A 234 -6.91 19.55 7.23
C GLY A 234 -5.43 19.88 7.03
N VAL A 235 -4.53 18.89 7.07
CA VAL A 235 -3.10 19.10 6.79
C VAL A 235 -2.79 18.73 5.35
N SER A 236 -2.35 19.70 4.54
CA SER A 236 -1.98 19.47 3.15
C SER A 236 -0.50 19.07 2.99
N VAL A 237 -0.16 18.53 1.82
CA VAL A 237 1.25 18.27 1.46
C VAL A 237 2.07 19.56 1.43
N ALA A 238 1.46 20.69 1.01
CA ALA A 238 2.13 21.98 0.99
C ALA A 238 2.48 22.47 2.39
N ASP A 239 1.60 22.26 3.38
CA ASP A 239 1.86 22.61 4.78
C ASP A 239 3.03 21.79 5.33
N LEU A 240 3.05 20.48 5.08
CA LEU A 240 4.15 19.59 5.51
C LEU A 240 5.48 19.95 4.83
N LEU A 241 5.45 20.35 3.55
CA LEU A 241 6.64 20.80 2.86
C LEU A 241 7.15 22.11 3.46
N ALA A 242 6.28 23.05 3.79
CA ALA A 242 6.65 24.36 4.35
C ALA A 242 7.46 24.27 5.66
N GLU A 243 7.27 23.20 6.44
CA GLU A 243 8.04 22.90 7.66
C GLU A 243 9.50 22.47 7.37
N ILE A 244 9.82 22.07 6.13
CA ILE A 244 11.14 21.55 5.76
C ILE A 244 12.04 22.69 5.26
N ALA A 245 12.96 23.12 6.12
CA ALA A 245 13.99 24.10 5.75
C ALA A 245 14.96 23.53 4.71
N ARG A 246 15.47 22.31 4.93
CA ARG A 246 16.37 21.60 4.00
C ARG A 246 16.19 20.09 4.15
N GLY A 247 15.74 19.43 3.10
CA GLY A 247 15.42 18.01 3.15
C GLY A 247 15.00 17.43 1.82
N TYR A 248 14.13 16.43 1.85
CA TYR A 248 13.67 15.73 0.66
C TYR A 248 12.17 15.46 0.69
N TYR A 249 11.54 15.51 -0.48
CA TYR A 249 10.21 14.94 -0.70
C TYR A 249 10.38 13.64 -1.49
N LEU A 250 10.31 12.52 -0.77
CA LEU A 250 10.54 11.18 -1.31
C LEU A 250 9.23 10.61 -1.86
N LEU A 251 9.18 10.39 -3.17
CA LEU A 251 7.93 10.15 -3.90
C LEU A 251 7.65 8.66 -4.11
N GLU A 252 8.68 7.88 -4.41
CA GLU A 252 8.54 6.45 -4.64
C GLU A 252 9.82 5.70 -4.32
N ALA A 253 9.68 4.39 -4.15
CA ALA A 253 10.79 3.47 -4.11
C ALA A 253 11.04 2.91 -5.52
N ILE A 254 12.28 2.96 -5.98
CA ILE A 254 12.72 2.52 -7.31
C ILE A 254 13.35 1.11 -7.31
N GLY A 255 13.41 0.46 -6.14
CA GLY A 255 13.94 -0.90 -6.01
C GLY A 255 13.36 -1.63 -4.80
N ALA A 256 13.76 -2.88 -4.57
CA ALA A 256 13.31 -3.63 -3.40
C ALA A 256 13.78 -2.96 -2.10
N ALA A 257 12.88 -2.87 -1.12
CA ALA A 257 13.26 -2.50 0.24
C ALA A 257 14.00 -3.69 0.89
N ARG A 258 15.06 -3.40 1.62
CA ARG A 258 15.86 -4.39 2.35
C ARG A 258 15.72 -4.11 3.85
N PHE A 259 15.41 -5.13 4.63
CA PHE A 259 15.27 -5.05 6.08
C PHE A 259 16.26 -6.03 6.72
N ASP A 260 17.14 -5.52 7.57
CA ASP A 260 18.02 -6.28 8.43
C ASP A 260 17.46 -6.17 9.86
N TRP A 261 16.62 -7.14 10.23
CA TRP A 261 15.95 -7.19 11.52
C TRP A 261 16.94 -7.40 12.67
N GLN A 262 18.04 -8.11 12.44
CA GLN A 262 19.04 -8.35 13.49
C GLN A 262 19.76 -7.06 13.86
N ARG A 263 20.06 -6.20 12.88
CA ARG A 263 20.71 -4.90 13.10
C ARG A 263 19.73 -3.74 13.30
N ASN A 264 18.42 -4.00 13.25
CA ASN A 264 17.37 -2.98 13.22
C ASN A 264 17.61 -1.88 12.16
N HIS A 265 18.03 -2.30 10.95
CA HIS A 265 18.33 -1.39 9.85
C HIS A 265 17.46 -1.72 8.64
N PHE A 266 17.12 -0.70 7.84
CA PHE A 266 16.50 -0.91 6.54
C PHE A 266 17.08 0.04 5.50
N ALA A 267 17.00 -0.35 4.24
CA ALA A 267 17.42 0.45 3.10
C ALA A 267 16.40 0.33 1.97
N VAL A 268 15.95 1.47 1.45
CA VAL A 268 15.03 1.53 0.31
C VAL A 268 15.62 2.46 -0.74
N PRO A 269 15.88 1.97 -1.97
CA PRO A 269 16.20 2.83 -3.08
C PRO A 269 14.99 3.71 -3.40
N VAL A 270 15.15 5.03 -3.33
CA VAL A 270 14.07 6.01 -3.51
C VAL A 270 14.39 7.01 -4.62
N CYS A 271 13.35 7.61 -5.19
CA CYS A 271 13.47 8.85 -5.93
C CYS A 271 12.51 9.91 -5.38
N GLY A 272 12.89 11.16 -5.55
CA GLY A 272 12.22 12.29 -4.94
C GLY A 272 12.89 13.61 -5.30
N LEU A 273 12.34 14.67 -4.73
CA LEU A 273 12.77 16.05 -4.93
C LEU A 273 13.58 16.54 -3.72
N GLU A 274 14.51 17.46 -3.95
CA GLU A 274 15.19 18.16 -2.86
C GLU A 274 14.33 19.33 -2.42
N VAL A 275 14.13 19.49 -1.12
CA VAL A 275 13.31 20.56 -0.56
C VAL A 275 14.21 21.61 0.06
N ARG A 276 14.03 22.87 -0.34
CA ARG A 276 14.70 24.03 0.24
C ARG A 276 13.68 25.10 0.57
N ASN A 277 13.66 25.53 1.84
CA ASN A 277 12.73 26.54 2.37
C ASN A 277 11.28 26.25 1.96
N GLY A 278 10.87 25.00 2.15
CA GLY A 278 9.51 24.54 1.85
C GLY A 278 9.15 24.33 0.38
N ARG A 279 10.12 24.36 -0.54
CA ARG A 279 9.89 24.17 -1.98
C ARG A 279 10.69 22.98 -2.50
N ALA A 280 9.98 22.05 -3.15
CA ALA A 280 10.51 20.84 -3.78
C ALA A 280 10.90 21.09 -5.25
#